data_AF-A0A7W3PKL5-F1
#
_entry.id   AF-A0A7W3PKL5-F1
#
_cell.length_a   1.000
_cell.length_b   1.000
_cell.length_c   1.000
_cell.angle_alpha   90.00
_cell.angle_beta   90.00
_cell.angle_gamma   90.00
#
_symmetry.space_group_name_H-M   'P 1'
#
loop_
_entity.id
_entity.type
_entity.pdbx_description
1 polymer ?
#
loop_
_entity_poly.entity_id
_entity_poly.type
_entity_poly.pdbx_seq_one_letter_code
_entity_poly.pdbx_strand_id
1 'polypeptide(L)'
;MTPRTAGILLIVVSVAMGIASGWLISLPRWGILAAVALTIATIGMLAGLLWLFRRSWADKTWPPGGSGVPNPARTRRVSLIVGFVMLALIPAFVTLAIVRISSGDVDVFTAIIWLLQACFYGAWGVMLLRVGLGRVRSDDTESK
;
A
#
# COMPACT_ATOMS: atom_id res chain seq x y z
N MET A 1 -2.04 -12.32 28.26
CA MET A 1 -1.12 -11.89 27.18
C MET A 1 -1.17 -10.39 27.03
N THR A 2 -0.03 -9.70 26.97
CA THR A 2 -0.03 -8.24 26.72
C THR A 2 -0.33 -7.95 25.24
N PRO A 3 -0.97 -6.83 24.89
CA PRO A 3 -1.24 -6.47 23.50
C PRO A 3 0.02 -6.38 22.65
N ARG A 4 1.11 -5.91 23.24
CA ARG A 4 2.43 -5.83 22.61
C ARG A 4 2.97 -7.21 22.23
N THR A 5 2.89 -8.17 23.15
CA THR A 5 3.35 -9.54 22.87
C THR A 5 2.54 -10.16 21.73
N ALA A 6 1.21 -9.98 21.73
CA ALA A 6 0.35 -10.47 20.65
C ALA A 6 0.64 -9.78 19.31
N GLY A 7 0.88 -8.46 19.32
CA GLY A 7 1.24 -7.69 18.12
C GLY A 7 2.58 -8.13 17.53
N ILE A 8 3.61 -8.32 18.35
CA ILE A 8 4.91 -8.83 17.89
C ILE A 8 4.77 -10.23 17.30
N LEU A 9 4.05 -11.14 17.97
CA LEU A 9 3.81 -12.49 17.46
C LEU A 9 3.11 -12.46 16.10
N LEU A 10 2.09 -11.61 15.96
CA LEU A 10 1.36 -11.48 14.71
C LEU A 10 2.26 -10.93 13.60
N ILE A 11 3.11 -9.92 13.88
CA ILE A 11 4.09 -9.41 12.91
C ILE A 11 5.05 -10.51 12.49
N VAL A 12 5.63 -11.27 13.43
CA VAL A 12 6.59 -12.33 13.11
C VAL A 12 5.95 -13.40 12.23
N VAL A 13 4.74 -13.85 12.58
CA VAL A 13 3.99 -14.83 11.78
C VAL A 13 3.66 -14.28 10.39
N SER A 14 3.20 -13.04 10.30
CA SER A 14 2.91 -12.37 9.04
C SER A 14 4.15 -12.22 8.16
N VAL A 15 5.30 -11.86 8.72
CA VAL A 15 6.56 -11.75 7.98
C VAL A 15 6.99 -13.11 7.45
N ALA A 16 6.95 -14.16 8.28
CA ALA A 16 7.27 -15.52 7.86
C ALA A 16 6.33 -15.99 6.73
N MET A 17 5.03 -15.72 6.86
CA MET A 17 4.03 -16.03 5.83
C MET A 17 4.26 -15.24 4.54
N GLY A 18 4.69 -13.97 4.63
CA GLY A 18 5.04 -13.15 3.47
C GLY A 18 6.27 -13.69 2.72
N ILE A 19 7.31 -14.10 3.45
CA ILE A 19 8.51 -14.74 2.86
C ILE A 19 8.13 -16.05 2.18
N ALA A 20 7.34 -16.90 2.87
CA ALA A 20 6.85 -18.15 2.31
C ALA A 20 6.00 -17.93 1.05
N SER A 21 5.14 -16.91 1.05
CA SER A 21 4.30 -16.53 -0.09
C SER A 21 5.16 -16.05 -1.28
N GLY A 22 6.21 -15.27 -1.02
CA GLY A 22 7.16 -14.86 -2.05
C GLY A 22 7.86 -16.05 -2.71
N TRP A 23 8.20 -17.07 -1.91
CA TRP A 23 8.75 -18.33 -2.43
C TRP A 23 7.71 -19.11 -3.25
N LEU A 24 6.48 -19.21 -2.77
CA LEU A 24 5.36 -19.90 -3.43
C LEU A 24 4.94 -19.25 -4.76
N ILE A 25 5.15 -17.94 -4.91
CA ILE A 25 4.87 -17.20 -6.17
C ILE A 25 5.72 -17.71 -7.34
N SER A 26 6.88 -18.31 -7.06
CA SER A 26 7.75 -18.88 -8.10
C SER A 26 7.16 -20.12 -8.78
N LEU A 27 6.13 -20.74 -8.19
CA LEU A 27 5.50 -21.95 -8.70
C LEU A 27 4.23 -21.60 -9.52
N PRO A 28 4.17 -21.93 -10.83
CA PRO A 28 3.07 -21.53 -11.71
C PRO A 28 1.67 -21.97 -11.23
N ARG A 29 1.60 -23.11 -10.54
CA ARG A 29 0.33 -23.71 -10.08
C ARG A 29 -0.21 -23.06 -8.80
N TRP A 30 0.62 -22.34 -8.05
CA TRP A 30 0.28 -21.81 -6.72
C TRP A 30 0.26 -20.28 -6.65
N GLY A 31 0.51 -19.58 -7.75
CA GLY A 31 0.62 -18.12 -7.77
C GLY A 31 -0.60 -17.38 -7.18
N ILE A 32 -1.82 -17.85 -7.45
CA ILE A 32 -3.05 -17.23 -6.92
C ILE A 32 -3.13 -17.42 -5.40
N LEU A 33 -2.88 -18.63 -4.90
CA LEU A 33 -2.88 -18.92 -3.46
C LEU A 33 -1.78 -18.15 -2.74
N ALA A 34 -0.62 -18.02 -3.37
CA ALA A 34 0.50 -17.23 -2.86
C ALA A 34 0.16 -15.74 -2.75
N ALA A 35 -0.53 -15.16 -3.74
CA ALA A 35 -0.98 -13.78 -3.70
C ALA A 35 -2.02 -13.53 -2.59
N VAL A 36 -2.96 -14.46 -2.39
CA VAL A 36 -3.92 -14.40 -1.28
C VAL A 36 -3.21 -14.49 0.07
N ALA A 37 -2.28 -15.45 0.21
CA ALA A 37 -1.48 -15.60 1.42
C ALA A 37 -0.65 -14.35 1.73
N LEU A 38 -0.05 -13.71 0.72
CA LEU A 38 0.69 -12.46 0.85
C LEU A 38 -0.23 -11.31 1.30
N THR A 39 -1.46 -11.27 0.79
CA THR A 39 -2.45 -10.26 1.19
C THR A 39 -2.83 -10.43 2.66
N ILE A 40 -3.12 -11.66 3.09
CA ILE A 40 -3.41 -12.00 4.49
C ILE A 40 -2.22 -11.65 5.39
N ALA A 41 -1.00 -11.96 4.96
CA ALA A 41 0.23 -11.61 5.67
C ALA A 41 0.32 -10.07 5.86
N THR A 42 0.04 -9.30 4.83
CA THR A 42 0.09 -7.82 4.89
C THR A 42 -0.95 -7.25 5.86
N ILE A 43 -2.18 -7.78 5.82
CA ILE A 43 -3.25 -7.38 6.74
C ILE A 43 -2.89 -7.76 8.18
N GLY A 44 -2.37 -8.97 8.40
CA GLY A 44 -1.91 -9.42 9.72
C GLY A 44 -0.78 -8.56 10.27
N MET A 45 0.17 -8.16 9.43
CA MET A 45 1.25 -7.26 9.82
C MET A 45 0.71 -5.90 10.25
N LEU A 46 -0.23 -5.32 9.50
CA LEU A 46 -0.90 -4.06 9.85
C LEU A 46 -1.67 -4.17 11.17
N ALA A 47 -2.42 -5.25 11.36
CA ALA A 47 -3.13 -5.51 12.62
C ALA A 47 -2.16 -5.66 13.80
N GLY A 48 -1.03 -6.34 13.58
CA GLY A 48 0.01 -6.51 14.60
C GLY A 48 0.67 -5.18 14.97
N LEU A 49 0.91 -4.31 13.97
CA LEU A 49 1.38 -2.94 14.18
C LEU A 49 0.39 -2.14 15.02
N LEU A 50 -0.91 -2.22 14.72
CA LEU A 50 -1.96 -1.55 15.49
C LEU A 50 -1.98 -2.05 16.95
N TRP A 51 -1.82 -3.35 17.17
CA TRP A 51 -1.77 -3.93 18.52
C TRP A 51 -0.53 -3.53 19.31
N LEU A 52 0.60 -3.24 18.64
CA LEU A 52 1.79 -2.71 19.29
C LEU A 52 1.56 -1.32 19.91
N PHE A 53 0.72 -0.50 19.28
CA PHE A 53 0.33 0.82 19.80
C PHE A 53 -0.76 0.74 20.87
N ARG A 54 -1.44 -0.40 21.01
CA ARG A 54 -2.46 -0.61 22.04
C ARG A 54 -1.80 -0.81 23.42
N ARG A 55 -2.12 0.06 24.39
CA ARG A 55 -1.59 -0.04 25.77
C ARG A 55 -2.21 -1.20 26.56
N SER A 56 -3.50 -1.45 26.41
CA SER A 56 -4.23 -2.49 27.15
C SER A 56 -5.41 -3.06 26.34
N TRP A 57 -5.72 -4.34 26.56
CA TRP A 57 -6.94 -4.98 26.02
C TRP A 57 -8.21 -4.46 26.67
N ALA A 58 -8.13 -3.97 27.91
CA ALA A 58 -9.27 -3.40 28.63
C ALA A 58 -9.59 -1.96 28.20
N ASP A 59 -8.72 -1.33 27.42
CA ASP A 59 -8.94 0.00 26.89
C ASP A 59 -10.03 -0.05 25.81
N LYS A 60 -11.22 0.47 26.16
CA LYS A 60 -12.40 0.62 25.27
C LYS A 60 -12.31 1.86 24.39
N THR A 61 -11.36 2.77 24.66
CA THR A 61 -11.14 3.97 23.85
C THR A 61 -10.20 3.71 22.67
N TRP A 62 -9.77 2.45 22.50
CA TRP A 62 -8.99 1.98 21.36
C TRP A 62 -9.90 1.47 20.22
N PRO A 63 -9.69 1.88 18.95
CA PRO A 63 -8.64 2.77 18.47
C PRO A 63 -8.87 4.23 18.90
N PRO A 64 -7.80 5.01 19.18
CA PRO A 64 -7.93 6.35 19.71
C PRO A 64 -8.62 7.21 18.64
N GLY A 65 -9.83 7.66 18.96
CA GLY A 65 -10.55 8.62 18.14
C GLY A 65 -9.72 9.89 18.01
N GLY A 66 -9.18 10.14 16.82
CA GLY A 66 -8.66 11.46 16.41
C GLY A 66 -7.27 11.88 16.92
N SER A 67 -6.76 11.40 18.06
CA SER A 67 -5.46 11.87 18.58
C SER A 67 -4.23 11.26 17.87
N GLY A 68 -4.44 10.22 17.07
CA GLY A 68 -3.43 9.61 16.20
C GLY A 68 -3.45 10.12 14.76
N VAL A 69 -4.25 11.14 14.43
CA VAL A 69 -4.27 11.71 13.08
C VAL A 69 -2.87 12.28 12.80
N PRO A 70 -2.12 11.73 11.82
CA PRO A 70 -0.79 12.21 11.53
C PRO A 70 -0.88 13.70 11.20
N ASN A 71 0.03 14.50 11.80
CA ASN A 71 0.13 15.95 11.60
C ASN A 71 -0.28 16.30 10.16
N PRO A 72 -1.26 17.19 9.94
CA PRO A 72 -1.80 17.46 8.60
C PRO A 72 -0.70 17.79 7.58
N ALA A 73 0.39 18.44 8.02
CA ALA A 73 1.58 18.68 7.20
C ALA A 73 2.36 17.40 6.84
N ARG A 74 2.46 16.43 7.76
CA ARG A 74 3.09 15.13 7.50
C ARG A 74 2.23 14.28 6.56
N THR A 75 0.91 14.25 6.79
CA THR A 75 -0.05 13.55 5.92
C THR A 75 -0.02 14.13 4.51
N ARG A 76 0.09 15.46 4.38
CA ARG A 76 0.28 16.17 3.10
C ARG A 76 1.59 15.76 2.39
N ARG A 77 2.72 15.77 3.10
CA ARG A 77 4.01 15.38 2.51
C ARG A 77 3.98 13.93 2.04
N VAL A 78 3.45 13.03 2.86
CA VAL A 78 3.33 11.61 2.51
C VAL A 78 2.40 11.43 1.31
N SER A 79 1.23 12.07 1.27
CA SER A 79 0.32 11.95 0.13
C SER A 79 0.93 12.48 -1.18
N LEU A 80 1.69 13.57 -1.11
CA LEU A 80 2.39 14.12 -2.27
C LEU A 80 3.53 13.20 -2.74
N ILE A 81 4.38 12.71 -1.83
CA ILE A 81 5.48 11.80 -2.16
C ILE A 81 4.92 10.51 -2.75
N VAL A 82 3.92 9.90 -2.11
CA VAL A 82 3.29 8.67 -2.61
C VAL A 82 2.64 8.90 -3.96
N GLY A 83 1.92 10.02 -4.15
CA GLY A 83 1.34 10.38 -5.43
C GLY A 83 2.39 10.53 -6.54
N PHE A 84 3.51 11.18 -6.24
CA PHE A 84 4.61 11.37 -7.20
C PHE A 84 5.32 10.06 -7.53
N VAL A 85 5.57 9.21 -6.54
CA VAL A 85 6.16 7.88 -6.74
C VAL A 85 5.25 7.01 -7.60
N MET A 86 3.93 7.04 -7.37
CA MET A 86 2.96 6.32 -8.21
C MET A 86 2.94 6.82 -9.65
N LEU A 87 3.04 8.13 -9.86
CA LEU A 87 3.14 8.72 -11.21
C LEU A 87 4.46 8.37 -11.90
N ALA A 88 5.57 8.35 -11.17
CA ALA A 88 6.88 7.96 -11.68
C ALA A 88 6.95 6.48 -12.11
N LEU A 89 6.09 5.62 -11.57
CA LEU A 89 5.99 4.22 -11.98
C LEU A 89 5.32 4.04 -13.36
N ILE A 90 4.49 4.98 -13.80
CA ILE A 90 3.79 4.90 -15.10
C ILE A 90 4.77 4.75 -16.28
N PRO A 91 5.78 5.62 -16.47
CA PRO A 91 6.72 5.47 -17.58
C PRO A 91 7.47 4.14 -17.51
N ALA A 92 7.81 3.65 -16.31
CA ALA A 92 8.45 2.34 -16.18
C ALA A 92 7.55 1.20 -16.72
N PHE A 93 6.26 1.16 -16.33
CA PHE A 93 5.32 0.15 -16.85
C PHE A 93 5.07 0.29 -18.35
N VAL A 94 4.95 1.52 -18.86
CA VAL A 94 4.74 1.78 -20.30
C VAL A 94 5.97 1.37 -21.11
N THR A 95 7.17 1.74 -20.69
CA THR A 95 8.43 1.31 -21.35
C THR A 95 8.56 -0.20 -21.34
N LEU A 96 8.28 -0.86 -20.21
CA LEU A 96 8.37 -2.32 -20.08
C LEU A 96 7.36 -3.03 -20.99
N ALA A 97 6.14 -2.50 -21.11
CA ALA A 97 5.14 -2.99 -22.06
C ALA A 97 5.61 -2.83 -23.52
N ILE A 98 6.09 -1.65 -23.91
CA ILE A 98 6.56 -1.39 -25.28
C ILE A 98 7.71 -2.32 -25.65
N VAL A 99 8.72 -2.45 -24.77
CA VAL A 99 9.88 -3.33 -25.00
C VAL A 99 9.41 -4.77 -25.20
N ARG A 100 8.56 -5.29 -24.32
CA ARG A 100 8.11 -6.69 -24.40
C ARG A 100 7.22 -6.98 -25.61
N ILE A 101 6.33 -6.04 -25.98
CA ILE A 101 5.54 -6.14 -27.21
C ILE A 101 6.46 -6.15 -28.44
N SER A 102 7.48 -5.27 -28.46
CA SER A 102 8.42 -5.17 -29.58
C SER A 102 9.30 -6.42 -29.74
N SER A 103 9.55 -7.15 -28.65
CA SER A 103 10.28 -8.42 -28.66
C SER A 103 9.41 -9.62 -29.07
N GLY A 104 8.08 -9.44 -29.20
CA GLY A 104 7.15 -10.53 -29.51
C GLY A 104 6.97 -11.57 -28.40
N ASP A 105 7.47 -11.27 -27.20
CA ASP A 105 7.56 -12.21 -26.06
C ASP A 105 6.26 -12.35 -25.26
N VAL A 106 5.28 -11.46 -25.47
CA VAL A 106 4.08 -11.37 -24.63
C VAL A 106 2.81 -11.25 -25.46
N ASP A 107 1.79 -11.98 -25.04
CA ASP A 107 0.45 -11.87 -25.60
C ASP A 107 -0.15 -10.47 -25.37
N VAL A 108 -1.00 -10.04 -26.30
CA VAL A 108 -1.75 -8.78 -26.24
C VAL A 108 -2.53 -8.64 -24.93
N PHE A 109 -3.04 -9.75 -24.39
CA PHE A 109 -3.75 -9.78 -23.12
C PHE A 109 -2.86 -9.36 -21.93
N THR A 110 -1.61 -9.85 -21.88
CA THR A 110 -0.64 -9.48 -20.83
C THR A 110 -0.26 -7.99 -20.93
N ALA A 111 -0.08 -7.49 -22.16
CA ALA A 111 0.16 -6.07 -22.39
C ALA A 111 -1.00 -5.18 -21.91
N ILE A 112 -2.26 -5.60 -22.15
CA ILE A 112 -3.44 -4.88 -21.68
C ILE A 112 -3.48 -4.83 -20.14
N ILE A 113 -3.15 -5.94 -19.46
CA ILE A 113 -3.10 -5.97 -17.98
C ILE A 113 -2.09 -4.95 -17.45
N TRP A 114 -0.89 -4.87 -18.05
CA TRP A 114 0.13 -3.91 -17.63
C TRP A 114 -0.29 -2.45 -17.87
N LEU A 115 -0.93 -2.17 -19.01
CA LEU A 115 -1.46 -0.84 -19.30
C LEU A 115 -2.60 -0.46 -18.35
N LEU A 116 -3.49 -1.39 -18.03
CA LEU A 116 -4.57 -1.18 -17.07
C LEU A 116 -4.00 -0.87 -15.68
N GLN A 117 -2.95 -1.60 -15.27
CA GLN A 117 -2.24 -1.36 -14.02
C GLN A 117 -1.59 0.03 -13.99
N ALA A 118 -0.96 0.45 -15.08
CA ALA A 118 -0.40 1.80 -15.23
C ALA A 118 -1.48 2.89 -15.12
N CYS A 119 -2.64 2.69 -15.76
CA CYS A 119 -3.80 3.59 -15.64
C CYS A 119 -4.30 3.67 -14.19
N PHE A 120 -4.38 2.54 -13.48
CA PHE A 120 -4.79 2.51 -12.08
C PHE A 120 -3.83 3.28 -11.18
N TYR A 121 -2.51 3.06 -11.31
CA TYR A 121 -1.51 3.83 -10.57
C TYR A 121 -1.54 5.32 -10.90
N GLY A 122 -1.77 5.68 -12.17
CA GLY A 122 -1.90 7.08 -12.58
C GLY A 122 -3.13 7.76 -12.01
N ALA A 123 -4.30 7.12 -12.11
CA ALA A 123 -5.54 7.65 -11.55
C ALA A 123 -5.43 7.85 -10.02
N TRP A 124 -4.88 6.85 -9.33
CA TRP A 124 -4.68 6.91 -7.88
C TRP A 124 -3.63 7.96 -7.48
N GLY A 125 -2.51 8.04 -8.20
CA GLY A 125 -1.48 9.06 -7.99
C GLY A 125 -2.02 10.48 -8.16
N VAL A 126 -2.79 10.73 -9.23
CA VAL A 126 -3.44 12.02 -9.46
C VAL A 126 -4.45 12.34 -8.37
N MET A 127 -5.25 11.37 -7.92
CA MET A 127 -6.20 11.57 -6.82
C MET A 127 -5.48 11.95 -5.52
N LEU A 128 -4.39 11.26 -5.16
CA LEU A 128 -3.59 11.57 -3.97
C LEU A 128 -2.92 12.95 -4.05
N LEU A 129 -2.43 13.34 -5.24
CA LEU A 129 -1.91 14.69 -5.47
C LEU A 129 -3.02 15.74 -5.31
N ARG A 130 -4.22 15.50 -5.86
CA ARG A 130 -5.38 16.41 -5.69
C ARG A 130 -5.78 16.56 -4.23
N VAL A 131 -5.78 15.47 -3.45
CA VAL A 131 -6.07 15.52 -2.01
C VAL A 131 -4.97 16.28 -1.25
N GLY A 132 -3.70 16.06 -1.61
CA GLY A 132 -2.56 16.77 -1.01
C GLY A 132 -2.51 18.26 -1.34
N LEU A 133 -2.92 18.65 -2.55
CA LEU A 133 -2.96 20.04 -3.03
C LEU A 133 -4.25 20.77 -2.59
N GLY A 134 -5.39 20.09 -2.55
CA GLY A 134 -6.67 20.69 -2.17
C GLY A 134 -6.69 21.21 -0.72
N ARG A 135 -5.93 20.59 0.18
CA ARG A 135 -5.74 21.06 1.56
C ARG A 135 -4.89 22.33 1.68
N VAL A 136 -4.15 22.72 0.64
CA VAL A 136 -3.39 23.99 0.63
C VAL A 136 -4.34 25.18 0.52
N ARG A 137 -5.43 25.02 -0.25
CA ARG A 137 -6.34 26.12 -0.55
C ARG A 137 -7.26 26.48 0.61
N SER A 138 -7.53 25.55 1.53
CA SER A 138 -8.38 25.79 2.71
C SER A 138 -7.66 26.56 3.82
N ASP A 139 -6.37 26.28 4.03
CA ASP A 139 -5.59 26.92 5.10
C ASP A 139 -5.34 28.42 4.80
N ASP A 140 -5.24 28.80 3.51
CA ASP A 140 -5.08 30.21 3.09
C ASP A 140 -6.38 31.04 3.24
N THR A 141 -7.54 30.38 3.33
CA THR A 141 -8.85 31.07 3.45
C THR A 141 -9.30 31.33 4.88
N GLU A 142 -8.78 30.60 5.87
CA GLU A 142 -9.10 30.83 7.30
C GLU A 142 -8.18 31.87 7.97
N SER A 143 -7.17 32.38 7.25
CA SER A 143 -6.19 33.38 7.72
C SER A 143 -6.58 34.84 7.41
N LYS A 144 -7.81 35.12 6.94
CA LYS A 144 -8.31 36.48 6.65
C LYS A 144 -9.52 36.80 7.52
#